data_AF-A0A7V9KC10-F1
#
_entry.id   AF-A0A7V9KC10-F1
#
_cell.length_a   1.000
_cell.length_b   1.000
_cell.length_c   1.000
_cell.angle_alpha   90.00
_cell.angle_beta   90.00
_cell.angle_gamma   90.00
#
_symmetry.space_group_name_H-M   'P 1'
#
loop_
_entity.id
_entity.type
_entity.pdbx_description
1 polymer ?
#
loop_
_entity_poly.entity_id
_entity_poly.type
_entity_poly.pdbx_seq_one_letter_code
_entity_poly.pdbx_strand_id
1 'polypeptide(L)'
;MVLTGSPQSEHSELESPLSPTELRALDAYWRAANYLSVGQIYLLDNPLLREPLTLEHVKPRLLGHWGTTPGLNFIYAHLNRAIVLRDLDMMAVWGPGHGAPGLVANAYLEGTYSEVYPDVGPDEEGMRRLFRQFSFPGGIPSHVAPETPGSIHEG
;
A
#
# COMPACT_ATOMS: atom_id res chain seq x y z
N MET A 1 26.84 -7.76 14.87
CA MET A 1 26.86 -7.62 16.34
C MET A 1 25.58 -8.28 16.84
N VAL A 2 25.70 -9.50 17.34
CA VAL A 2 24.56 -10.33 17.76
C VAL A 2 24.25 -10.01 19.22
N LEU A 3 23.03 -9.55 19.51
CA LEU A 3 22.55 -9.41 20.89
C LEU A 3 21.80 -10.70 21.26
N THR A 4 22.46 -11.55 22.04
CA THR A 4 21.83 -12.67 22.75
C THR A 4 21.10 -12.11 23.96
N GLY A 5 19.77 -12.01 23.89
CA GLY A 5 18.89 -11.69 25.02
C GLY A 5 18.12 -12.94 25.46
N SER A 6 18.10 -13.20 26.77
CA SER A 6 17.37 -14.29 27.43
C SER A 6 15.84 -14.16 27.27
N PRO A 7 15.06 -15.26 27.33
CA PRO A 7 13.62 -15.21 27.21
C PRO A 7 12.99 -14.71 28.52
N GLN A 8 12.77 -13.40 28.63
CA GLN A 8 11.93 -12.81 29.67
C GLN A 8 10.60 -12.36 29.03
N SER A 9 9.53 -13.08 29.39
CA SER A 9 8.10 -12.74 29.22
C SER A 9 7.67 -12.03 27.92
N GLU A 10 7.55 -12.79 26.84
CA GLU A 10 6.99 -12.34 25.54
C GLU A 10 5.54 -11.83 25.62
N HIS A 11 4.82 -12.07 26.72
CA HIS A 11 3.42 -11.66 26.87
C HIS A 11 3.21 -10.24 27.41
N SER A 12 4.23 -9.57 27.95
CA SER A 12 4.05 -8.28 28.65
C SER A 12 3.98 -7.04 27.74
N GLU A 13 4.55 -7.07 26.53
CA GLU A 13 4.58 -5.89 25.64
C GLU A 13 3.26 -5.66 24.87
N LEU A 14 2.33 -6.64 24.90
CA LEU A 14 1.06 -6.59 24.15
C LEU A 14 -0.11 -5.96 24.92
N GLU A 15 0.06 -5.66 26.21
CA GLU A 15 -1.04 -5.18 27.07
C GLU A 15 -1.11 -3.65 27.20
N SER A 16 -0.08 -2.93 26.77
CA SER A 16 -0.06 -1.46 26.80
C SER A 16 -0.57 -0.85 25.48
N PRO A 17 -1.31 0.28 25.54
CA PRO A 17 -1.64 1.05 24.34
C PRO A 17 -0.40 1.39 23.51
N LEU A 18 -0.58 1.57 22.19
CA LEU A 18 0.49 1.99 21.29
C LEU A 18 1.21 3.22 21.86
N SER A 19 2.54 3.19 21.85
CA SER A 19 3.30 4.40 22.12
C SER A 19 2.93 5.47 21.09
N PRO A 20 3.05 6.77 21.43
CA PRO A 20 2.80 7.84 20.47
C PRO A 20 3.64 7.74 19.19
N THR A 21 4.83 7.13 19.26
CA THR A 21 5.70 6.92 18.11
C THR A 21 5.19 5.82 17.19
N GLU A 22 4.80 4.66 17.73
CA GLU A 22 4.19 3.58 16.93
C GLU A 22 2.90 4.04 16.26
N LEU A 23 2.04 4.77 16.99
CA LEU A 23 0.80 5.29 16.45
C LEU A 23 1.05 6.24 15.27
N ARG A 24 2.04 7.15 15.39
CA ARG A 24 2.42 8.06 14.30
C ARG A 24 2.99 7.32 13.10
N ALA A 25 3.80 6.28 13.32
CA ALA A 25 4.36 5.49 12.23
C ALA A 25 3.25 4.75 11.46
N LEU A 26 2.31 4.15 12.18
CA LEU A 26 1.17 3.44 11.61
C LEU A 26 0.23 4.37 10.83
N ASP A 27 -0.08 5.55 11.40
CA ASP A 27 -0.85 6.59 10.72
C ASP A 27 -0.14 7.10 9.46
N ALA A 28 1.18 7.34 9.53
CA ALA A 28 1.96 7.78 8.39
C ALA A 28 1.94 6.75 7.24
N TYR A 29 2.10 5.47 7.56
CA TYR A 29 1.99 4.39 6.59
C TYR A 29 0.60 4.33 5.95
N TRP A 30 -0.46 4.36 6.79
CA TRP A 30 -1.85 4.36 6.30
C TRP A 30 -2.13 5.54 5.37
N ARG A 31 -1.67 6.75 5.73
CA ARG A 31 -1.81 7.95 4.89
C ARG A 31 -0.99 7.88 3.61
N ALA A 32 0.21 7.31 3.65
CA ALA A 32 1.01 7.07 2.45
C ALA A 32 0.29 6.12 1.47
N ALA A 33 -0.24 5.00 1.98
CA ALA A 33 -1.01 4.05 1.16
C ALA A 33 -2.27 4.71 0.58
N ASN A 34 -2.99 5.52 1.36
CA ASN A 34 -4.14 6.29 0.88
C ASN A 34 -3.76 7.31 -0.20
N TYR A 35 -2.64 8.02 -0.03
CA TYR A 35 -2.15 8.98 -1.02
C TYR A 35 -1.81 8.29 -2.35
N LEU A 36 -1.06 7.18 -2.30
CA LEU A 36 -0.74 6.37 -3.48
C LEU A 36 -2.00 5.80 -4.15
N SER A 37 -3.01 5.43 -3.36
CA SER A 37 -4.31 4.95 -3.88
C SER A 37 -5.05 6.04 -4.65
N VAL A 38 -5.07 7.27 -4.12
CA VAL A 38 -5.64 8.44 -4.82
C VAL A 38 -4.83 8.75 -6.07
N GLY A 39 -3.50 8.73 -5.99
CA GLY A 39 -2.63 8.93 -7.15
C GLY A 39 -2.96 7.95 -8.29
N GLN A 40 -3.11 6.67 -7.97
CA GLN A 40 -3.53 5.64 -8.94
C GLN A 40 -4.89 5.92 -9.58
N ILE A 41 -5.89 6.40 -8.84
CA ILE A 41 -7.23 6.64 -9.39
C ILE A 41 -7.26 7.92 -10.25
N TYR A 42 -6.52 8.96 -9.85
CA TYR A 42 -6.73 10.31 -10.39
C TYR A 42 -5.58 10.85 -11.25
N LEU A 43 -4.32 10.48 -11.01
CA LEU A 43 -3.17 11.20 -11.58
C LEU A 43 -2.50 10.47 -12.75
N LEU A 44 -2.07 11.23 -13.75
CA LEU A 44 -1.18 10.82 -14.84
C LEU A 44 0.27 11.29 -14.64
N ASP A 45 0.44 12.40 -13.92
CA ASP A 45 1.71 13.06 -13.69
C ASP A 45 1.71 13.87 -12.39
N ASN A 46 2.84 14.50 -12.06
CA ASN A 46 3.07 15.30 -10.86
C ASN A 46 2.70 14.52 -9.57
N PRO A 47 3.25 13.29 -9.37
CA PRO A 47 2.80 12.37 -8.35
C PRO A 47 3.03 12.85 -6.92
N LEU A 48 3.93 13.82 -6.73
CA LEU A 48 4.24 14.44 -5.43
C LEU A 48 3.73 15.87 -5.28
N LEU A 49 2.98 16.39 -6.28
CA LEU A 49 2.46 17.75 -6.30
C LEU A 49 3.54 18.82 -6.09
N ARG A 50 4.70 18.66 -6.75
CA ARG A 50 5.83 19.62 -6.66
C ARG A 50 5.52 20.95 -7.32
N GLU A 51 4.61 20.93 -8.28
CA GLU A 51 4.03 22.12 -8.90
C GLU A 51 2.51 22.15 -8.65
N PRO A 52 1.87 23.34 -8.77
CA PRO A 52 0.42 23.45 -8.60
C PRO A 52 -0.35 22.46 -9.48
N LEU A 53 -1.34 21.79 -8.90
CA LEU A 53 -2.14 20.79 -9.61
C LEU A 53 -2.96 21.44 -10.71
N THR A 54 -2.79 20.99 -11.95
CA THR A 54 -3.59 21.38 -13.13
C THR A 54 -4.40 20.19 -13.63
N LEU A 55 -5.38 20.44 -14.50
CA LEU A 55 -6.19 19.37 -15.12
C LEU A 55 -5.34 18.44 -16.01
N GLU A 56 -4.21 18.90 -16.54
CA GLU A 56 -3.31 18.10 -17.38
C GLU A 56 -2.66 16.95 -16.61
N HIS A 57 -2.53 17.09 -15.29
CA HIS A 57 -2.03 16.02 -14.41
C HIS A 57 -3.09 14.97 -14.08
N VAL A 58 -4.37 15.22 -14.40
CA VAL A 58 -5.49 14.34 -14.02
C VAL A 58 -5.86 13.43 -15.19
N LYS A 59 -6.18 12.16 -14.89
CA LYS A 59 -6.65 11.19 -15.88
C LYS A 59 -7.93 11.69 -16.57
N PRO A 60 -8.03 11.63 -17.91
CA PRO A 60 -9.24 12.04 -18.63
C PRO A 60 -10.43 11.10 -18.35
N ARG A 61 -10.16 9.88 -17.88
CA ARG A 61 -11.17 8.91 -17.42
C ARG A 61 -10.76 8.43 -16.04
N LEU A 62 -11.59 8.72 -15.06
CA LEU A 62 -11.39 8.31 -13.67
C LEU A 62 -11.98 6.90 -13.50
N LEU A 63 -11.11 5.93 -13.24
CA LEU A 63 -11.47 4.52 -13.06
C LEU A 63 -10.80 3.98 -11.79
N GLY A 64 -11.55 3.21 -11.02
CA GLY A 64 -11.13 2.68 -9.72
C GLY A 64 -12.16 2.98 -8.63
N HIS A 65 -12.01 2.35 -7.47
CA HIS A 65 -12.92 2.51 -6.35
C HIS A 65 -12.19 3.09 -5.15
N TRP A 66 -12.75 4.16 -4.59
CA TRP A 66 -12.26 4.75 -3.35
C TRP A 66 -12.97 4.20 -2.12
N GLY A 67 -14.26 3.88 -2.21
CA GLY A 67 -15.12 3.65 -1.03
C GLY A 67 -14.59 2.61 -0.02
N THR A 68 -14.04 1.49 -0.48
CA THR A 68 -13.48 0.45 0.40
C THR A 68 -11.98 0.66 0.72
N THR A 69 -11.28 1.38 -0.15
CA THR A 69 -9.80 1.42 -0.21
C THR A 69 -9.12 1.93 1.07
N PRO A 70 -9.56 3.03 1.70
CA PRO A 70 -8.97 3.47 2.97
C PRO A 70 -9.14 2.47 4.11
N GLY A 71 -10.27 1.75 4.13
CA GLY A 71 -10.53 0.71 5.12
C GLY A 71 -9.60 -0.48 4.92
N LEU A 72 -9.36 -0.88 3.67
CA LEU A 72 -8.38 -1.92 3.36
C LEU A 72 -6.96 -1.50 3.74
N ASN A 73 -6.55 -0.27 3.40
CA ASN A 73 -5.23 0.26 3.79
C ASN A 73 -5.05 0.31 5.31
N PHE A 74 -6.11 0.66 6.04
CA PHE A 74 -6.09 0.65 7.50
C PHE A 74 -5.87 -0.76 8.04
N ILE A 75 -6.67 -1.72 7.57
CA ILE A 75 -6.54 -3.13 7.97
C ILE A 75 -5.16 -3.67 7.61
N TYR A 76 -4.68 -3.42 6.39
CA TYR A 76 -3.36 -3.85 5.92
C TYR A 76 -2.25 -3.35 6.84
N ALA A 77 -2.23 -2.05 7.16
CA ALA A 77 -1.23 -1.47 8.05
C ALA A 77 -1.20 -2.16 9.43
N HIS A 78 -2.38 -2.45 9.98
CA HIS A 78 -2.53 -3.15 11.26
C HIS A 78 -2.15 -4.64 11.19
N LEU A 79 -2.42 -5.31 10.07
CA LEU A 79 -1.98 -6.69 9.82
C LEU A 79 -0.46 -6.76 9.68
N ASN A 80 0.17 -5.84 8.96
CA ASN A 80 1.63 -5.73 8.89
C ASN A 80 2.26 -5.57 10.27
N ARG A 81 1.68 -4.71 11.11
CA ARG A 81 2.12 -4.60 12.50
C ARG A 81 1.98 -5.92 13.25
N ALA A 82 0.87 -6.64 13.08
CA ALA A 82 0.66 -7.92 13.74
C ALA A 82 1.65 -8.99 13.26
N ILE A 83 1.98 -9.02 11.96
CA ILE A 83 2.99 -9.90 11.37
C ILE A 83 4.35 -9.65 12.01
N VAL A 84 4.82 -8.39 12.01
CA VAL A 84 6.14 -8.03 12.54
C VAL A 84 6.23 -8.26 14.05
N LEU A 85 5.21 -7.86 14.81
CA LEU A 85 5.25 -7.92 16.27
C LEU A 85 5.20 -9.36 16.82
N ARG A 86 4.60 -10.28 16.06
CA ARG A 86 4.33 -11.65 16.53
C ARG A 86 5.01 -12.72 15.68
N ASP A 87 5.86 -12.32 14.75
CA ASP A 87 6.54 -13.21 13.79
C ASP A 87 5.57 -14.18 13.11
N LEU A 88 4.45 -13.65 12.58
CA LEU A 88 3.39 -14.47 11.99
C LEU A 88 3.63 -14.75 10.52
N ASP A 89 3.50 -16.01 10.13
CA ASP A 89 3.21 -16.37 8.74
C ASP A 89 1.71 -16.13 8.47
N MET A 90 1.41 -15.18 7.60
CA MET A 90 0.04 -14.72 7.34
C MET A 90 -0.21 -14.55 5.85
N MET A 91 -1.37 -15.03 5.41
CA MET A 91 -1.93 -14.76 4.08
C MET A 91 -3.28 -14.06 4.23
N ALA A 92 -3.50 -12.98 3.49
CA ALA A 92 -4.75 -12.23 3.49
C ALA A 92 -5.60 -12.56 2.25
N VAL A 93 -6.91 -12.72 2.45
CA VAL A 93 -7.90 -12.85 1.37
C VAL A 93 -8.78 -11.60 1.38
N TRP A 94 -8.71 -10.82 0.30
CA TRP A 94 -9.36 -9.52 0.21
C TRP A 94 -10.68 -9.61 -0.55
N GLY A 95 -11.77 -9.85 0.17
CA GLY A 95 -13.12 -9.94 -0.42
C GLY A 95 -13.53 -8.72 -1.28
N PRO A 96 -13.37 -7.46 -0.83
CA PRO A 96 -13.68 -6.30 -1.67
C PRO A 96 -12.54 -5.98 -2.64
N GLY A 97 -12.28 -6.90 -3.58
CA GLY A 97 -11.12 -6.78 -4.49
C GLY A 97 -11.20 -5.63 -5.50
N HIS A 98 -12.35 -4.99 -5.67
CA HIS A 98 -12.44 -3.71 -6.38
C HIS A 98 -11.66 -2.56 -5.68
N GLY A 99 -11.20 -2.77 -4.45
CA GLY A 99 -10.29 -1.89 -3.68
C GLY A 99 -8.80 -2.03 -4.02
N ALA A 100 -8.48 -2.54 -5.20
CA ALA A 100 -7.11 -2.80 -5.67
C ALA A 100 -6.09 -1.66 -5.52
N PRO A 101 -6.44 -0.35 -5.69
CA PRO A 101 -5.47 0.73 -5.50
C PRO A 101 -4.79 0.67 -4.14
N GLY A 102 -5.52 0.24 -3.10
CA GLY A 102 -4.97 0.09 -1.76
C GLY A 102 -3.94 -1.02 -1.67
N LEU A 103 -4.24 -2.21 -2.20
CA LEU A 103 -3.34 -3.35 -2.10
C LEU A 103 -2.09 -3.18 -2.98
N VAL A 104 -2.26 -2.62 -4.18
CA VAL A 104 -1.13 -2.23 -5.03
C VAL A 104 -0.25 -1.18 -4.34
N ALA A 105 -0.84 -0.19 -3.66
CA ALA A 105 -0.09 0.79 -2.89
C ALA A 105 0.71 0.15 -1.75
N ASN A 106 0.15 -0.84 -1.05
CA ASN A 106 0.85 -1.55 0.02
C ASN A 106 2.02 -2.38 -0.52
N ALA A 107 1.80 -3.19 -1.57
CA ALA A 107 2.88 -3.95 -2.20
C ALA A 107 4.01 -3.04 -2.72
N TYR A 108 3.68 -1.82 -3.19
CA TYR A 108 4.67 -0.82 -3.58
C TYR A 108 5.45 -0.26 -2.39
N LEU A 109 4.79 0.09 -1.28
CA LEU A 109 5.45 0.58 -0.07
C LEU A 109 6.36 -0.47 0.58
N GLU A 110 6.02 -1.75 0.46
CA GLU A 110 6.83 -2.88 0.93
C GLU A 110 8.01 -3.20 0.00
N GLY A 111 8.02 -2.65 -1.22
CA GLY A 111 9.05 -2.90 -2.23
C GLY A 111 8.82 -4.15 -3.08
N THR A 112 7.94 -5.06 -2.67
CA THR A 112 7.64 -6.31 -3.40
C THR A 112 7.09 -6.04 -4.80
N TYR A 113 6.32 -4.95 -4.97
CA TYR A 113 5.89 -4.51 -6.30
C TYR A 113 7.07 -4.18 -7.20
N SER A 114 8.08 -3.48 -6.69
CA SER A 114 9.29 -3.10 -7.45
C SER A 114 10.23 -4.28 -7.69
N GLU A 115 10.21 -5.30 -6.84
CA GLU A 115 10.95 -6.56 -7.08
C GLU A 115 10.37 -7.31 -8.27
N VAL A 116 9.04 -7.36 -8.40
CA VAL A 116 8.34 -8.02 -9.51
C VAL A 116 8.32 -7.15 -10.77
N TYR A 117 8.17 -5.84 -10.62
CA TYR A 117 8.10 -4.85 -11.69
C TYR A 117 9.20 -3.78 -11.52
N PRO A 118 10.46 -4.06 -11.93
CA PRO A 118 11.61 -3.17 -11.70
C PRO A 118 11.47 -1.78 -12.30
N ASP A 119 10.67 -1.65 -13.36
CA ASP A 119 10.35 -0.37 -14.00
C ASP A 119 9.51 0.57 -13.12
N VAL A 120 8.95 0.08 -12.02
CA VAL A 120 8.14 0.82 -11.04
C VAL A 120 8.91 0.86 -9.72
N GLY A 121 10.07 1.51 -9.73
CA GLY A 121 10.99 1.61 -8.58
C GLY A 121 10.52 2.56 -7.47
N PRO A 122 11.19 2.58 -6.31
CA PRO A 122 10.82 3.39 -5.14
C PRO A 122 11.29 4.86 -5.27
N ASP A 123 11.00 5.49 -6.39
CA ASP A 123 11.34 6.88 -6.68
C ASP A 123 10.15 7.64 -7.31
N GLU A 124 10.34 8.91 -7.62
CA GLU A 124 9.29 9.77 -8.16
C GLU A 124 8.82 9.31 -9.54
N GLU A 125 9.72 8.79 -10.38
CA GLU A 125 9.40 8.28 -11.70
C GLU A 125 8.64 6.95 -11.63
N GLY A 126 9.06 6.05 -10.73
CA GLY A 126 8.33 4.83 -10.42
C GLY A 126 6.94 5.11 -9.85
N MET A 127 6.81 6.10 -8.95
CA MET A 127 5.50 6.54 -8.45
C MET A 127 4.61 7.11 -9.58
N ARG A 128 5.18 7.90 -10.49
CA ARG A 128 4.47 8.40 -11.67
C ARG A 128 3.95 7.25 -12.55
N ARG A 129 4.78 6.22 -12.75
CA ARG A 129 4.41 5.00 -13.51
C ARG A 129 3.32 4.21 -12.80
N LEU A 130 3.47 3.99 -11.49
CA LEU A 130 2.48 3.34 -10.63
C LEU A 130 1.10 4.00 -10.77
N PHE A 131 1.06 5.34 -10.72
CA PHE A 131 -0.18 6.08 -10.83
C PHE A 131 -0.77 5.96 -12.22
N ARG A 132 0.03 6.22 -13.26
CA ARG A 132 -0.42 6.25 -14.64
C ARG A 132 -0.96 4.91 -15.12
N GLN A 133 -0.33 3.79 -14.75
CA GLN A 133 -0.69 2.46 -15.26
C GLN A 133 -2.00 1.90 -14.69
N PHE A 134 -2.46 2.36 -13.51
CA PHE A 134 -3.66 1.81 -12.90
C PHE A 134 -4.91 2.09 -13.76
N SER A 135 -5.65 1.03 -14.13
CA SER A 135 -6.87 1.11 -14.94
C SER A 135 -6.70 1.93 -16.24
N PHE A 136 -5.53 1.83 -16.86
CA PHE A 136 -5.17 2.57 -18.06
C PHE A 136 -4.92 1.61 -19.25
N PRO A 137 -5.15 2.02 -20.50
CA PRO A 137 -4.84 1.18 -21.66
C PRO A 137 -3.39 0.69 -21.64
N GLY A 138 -3.19 -0.64 -21.64
CA GLY A 138 -1.87 -1.27 -21.54
C GLY A 138 -1.24 -1.25 -20.15
N GLY A 139 -1.98 -0.85 -19.11
CA GLY A 139 -1.57 -0.88 -17.72
C GLY A 139 -2.21 -2.04 -16.94
N ILE A 140 -2.43 -1.85 -15.64
CA ILE A 140 -2.91 -2.90 -14.73
C ILE A 140 -4.43 -2.84 -14.47
N PRO A 141 -5.07 -3.96 -14.07
CA PRO A 141 -6.50 -4.04 -13.79
C PRO A 141 -6.98 -3.17 -12.61
N SER A 142 -8.30 -3.04 -12.49
CA SER A 142 -8.96 -2.30 -11.41
C SER A 142 -9.27 -3.13 -10.16
N HIS A 143 -9.15 -4.46 -10.26
CA HIS A 143 -9.33 -5.42 -9.18
C HIS A 143 -7.98 -5.98 -8.71
N VAL A 144 -7.95 -6.74 -7.61
CA VAL A 144 -6.74 -7.37 -7.06
C VAL A 144 -6.34 -8.59 -7.91
N ALA A 145 -6.10 -8.34 -9.19
CA ALA A 145 -5.84 -9.36 -10.19
C ALA A 145 -4.60 -10.20 -9.83
N PRO A 146 -4.42 -11.38 -10.46
CA PRO A 146 -3.26 -12.25 -10.22
C PRO A 146 -1.89 -11.60 -10.46
N GLU A 147 -1.85 -10.48 -11.19
CA GLU A 147 -0.64 -9.68 -11.40
C GLU A 147 -0.23 -8.89 -10.14
N THR A 148 -1.11 -8.72 -9.15
CA THR A 148 -0.78 -8.02 -7.91
C THR A 148 0.01 -8.97 -7.00
N PRO A 149 1.26 -8.64 -6.61
CA PRO A 149 2.03 -9.45 -5.68
C PRO A 149 1.26 -9.68 -4.37
N GLY A 150 1.21 -10.94 -3.92
CA GLY A 150 0.45 -11.35 -2.75
C GLY A 150 -1.03 -11.67 -3.02
N SER A 151 -1.55 -11.48 -4.23
CA SER A 151 -2.93 -11.86 -4.55
C SER A 151 -3.07 -13.36 -4.83
N ILE A 152 -4.05 -13.97 -4.17
CA ILE A 152 -4.58 -15.30 -4.51
C ILE A 152 -6.10 -15.28 -4.73
N HIS A 153 -6.71 -14.10 -4.69
CA HIS A 153 -8.16 -13.90 -4.74
C HIS A 153 -8.46 -12.49 -5.29
N GLU A 154 -9.12 -12.43 -6.44
CA GLU A 154 -9.34 -11.16 -7.17
C GLU A 154 -10.43 -10.26 -6.57
N GLY A 155 -11.36 -10.85 -5.81
CA GLY A 155 -12.55 -10.20 -5.25
C GLY A 155 -13.84 -10.64 -5.95
#